data_AF-T1AK65-F1
#
_entry.id   AF-T1AK65-F1
#
_cell.length_a   1.000
_cell.length_b   1.000
_cell.length_c   1.000
_cell.angle_alpha   90.00
_cell.angle_beta   90.00
_cell.angle_gamma   90.00
#
_symmetry.space_group_name_H-M   'P 1'
#
loop_
_entity.id
_entity.type
_entity.pdbx_description
1 polymer ?
#
loop_
_entity_poly.entity_id
_entity_poly.type
_entity_poly.pdbx_seq_one_letter_code
_entity_poly.pdbx_strand_id
1 'polypeptide(L)'
;MPVNLGFAGKGNASCPQALEEMVRAGAMALKLHEDWGTTPAAIDCCLGVADRFDVQVMIHTDTLNESGFVEDTIAAFKGRTIHAYHTEGAGGGHA
;
A
#
# COMPACT_ATOMS: atom_id res chain seq x y z
N MET A 1 4.83 -25.11 11.30
CA MET A 1 3.62 -25.17 10.45
C MET A 1 3.99 -25.75 9.10
N PRO A 2 3.21 -26.67 8.50
CA PRO A 2 3.50 -27.26 7.19
C PRO A 2 2.84 -26.45 6.05
N VAL A 3 3.03 -25.12 6.04
CA VAL A 3 2.55 -24.23 4.97
C VAL A 3 3.60 -23.18 4.65
N ASN A 4 3.62 -22.68 3.42
CA ASN A 4 4.46 -21.55 3.03
C ASN A 4 3.89 -20.28 3.66
N LEU A 5 4.77 -19.43 4.19
CA LEU A 5 4.39 -18.19 4.88
C LEU A 5 5.10 -16.99 4.25
N GLY A 6 4.35 -15.90 4.16
CA GLY A 6 4.81 -14.60 3.70
C GLY A 6 4.16 -13.52 4.54
N PHE A 7 4.94 -12.54 4.96
CA PHE A 7 4.47 -11.46 5.81
C PHE A 7 4.49 -10.13 5.06
N ALA A 8 3.43 -9.35 5.24
CA ALA A 8 3.37 -7.98 4.74
C ALA A 8 3.71 -6.99 5.86
N GLY A 9 4.58 -6.03 5.57
CA GLY A 9 4.83 -4.89 6.43
C GLY A 9 3.75 -3.82 6.30
N LYS A 10 3.75 -2.83 7.20
CA LYS A 10 2.91 -1.63 7.06
C LYS A 10 3.47 -0.77 5.92
N GLY A 11 2.64 -0.37 4.96
CA GLY A 11 3.05 0.46 3.82
C GLY A 11 2.83 1.96 4.02
N ASN A 12 2.06 2.37 5.03
CA ASN A 12 1.71 3.77 5.25
C ASN A 12 2.84 4.55 5.93
N ALA A 13 3.70 5.18 5.11
CA ALA A 13 4.68 6.17 5.54
C ALA A 13 5.01 7.12 4.37
N SER A 14 5.22 8.40 4.66
CA SER A 14 5.66 9.38 3.65
C SER A 14 7.19 9.56 3.59
N CYS A 15 7.92 8.79 4.40
CA CYS A 15 9.37 8.68 4.38
C CYS A 15 9.76 7.21 4.19
N PRO A 16 10.72 6.88 3.30
CA PRO A 16 10.96 5.51 2.87
C PRO A 16 11.65 4.63 3.93
N GLN A 17 12.43 5.22 4.84
CA GLN A 17 13.38 4.49 5.70
C GLN A 17 12.70 3.39 6.51
N ALA A 18 11.55 3.68 7.13
CA ALA A 18 10.81 2.69 7.92
C ALA A 18 10.27 1.53 7.07
N LEU A 19 9.88 1.80 5.81
CA LEU A 19 9.42 0.76 4.90
C LEU A 19 10.58 -0.14 4.46
N GLU A 20 11.73 0.47 4.14
CA GLU A 20 12.96 -0.26 3.78
C GLU A 20 13.42 -1.19 4.91
N GLU A 21 13.34 -0.72 6.17
CA GLU A 21 13.67 -1.53 7.35
C GLU A 21 12.79 -2.78 7.45
N MET A 22 11.47 -2.64 7.24
CA MET A 22 10.55 -3.78 7.28
C MET A 22 10.81 -4.78 6.14
N VAL A 23 11.09 -4.30 4.93
CA VAL A 23 11.44 -5.18 3.79
C VAL A 23 12.74 -5.93 4.09
N ARG A 24 13.77 -5.24 4.57
CA ARG A 24 15.05 -5.86 4.97
C ARG A 24 14.89 -6.86 6.13
N ALA A 25 13.91 -6.65 7.00
CA ALA A 25 13.58 -7.57 8.09
C ALA A 25 12.79 -8.81 7.64
N GLY A 26 12.40 -8.91 6.37
CA GLY A 26 11.78 -10.11 5.78
C GLY A 26 10.33 -9.94 5.35
N ALA A 27 9.78 -8.71 5.34
CA ALA A 27 8.49 -8.46 4.70
C ALA A 27 8.60 -8.68 3.18
N MET A 28 7.75 -9.55 2.63
CA MET A 28 7.73 -9.86 1.18
C MET A 28 6.82 -8.91 0.37
N ALA A 29 6.07 -8.06 1.08
CA ALA A 29 5.12 -7.11 0.53
C ALA A 29 4.83 -6.01 1.55
N LEU A 30 4.17 -4.94 1.12
CA LEU A 30 3.68 -3.86 1.98
C LEU A 30 2.16 -3.71 1.85
N LYS A 31 1.47 -3.39 2.96
CA LYS A 31 0.02 -3.11 2.97
C LYS A 31 -0.24 -1.64 3.28
N LEU A 32 -0.84 -0.94 2.33
CA LEU A 32 -1.48 0.35 2.55
C LEU A 32 -2.91 0.12 3.08
N HIS A 33 -3.24 0.69 4.23
CA HIS A 33 -4.58 0.60 4.83
C HIS A 33 -5.05 1.98 5.31
N GLU A 34 -6.33 2.30 5.09
CA GLU A 34 -6.86 3.63 5.40
C GLU A 34 -6.78 3.98 6.89
N ASP A 35 -6.93 2.99 7.78
CA ASP A 35 -6.73 3.10 9.23
C ASP A 35 -5.35 3.63 9.63
N TRP A 36 -4.36 3.56 8.74
CA TRP A 36 -3.02 4.13 8.90
C TRP A 36 -2.75 5.35 7.99
N GLY A 37 -3.77 5.81 7.25
CA GLY A 37 -3.73 6.92 6.29
C GLY A 37 -3.25 6.50 4.90
N THR A 38 -4.15 6.06 4.02
CA THR A 38 -3.86 5.73 2.61
C THR A 38 -3.87 6.99 1.74
N THR A 39 -3.00 7.95 2.09
CA THR A 39 -2.89 9.23 1.36
C THR A 39 -2.03 9.11 0.10
N PRO A 40 -2.16 10.03 -0.88
CA PRO A 40 -1.30 10.05 -2.06
C PRO A 40 0.21 10.03 -1.76
N ALA A 41 0.64 10.71 -0.69
CA ALA A 41 2.05 10.73 -0.27
C ALA A 41 2.52 9.36 0.25
N ALA A 42 1.69 8.67 1.03
CA ALA A 42 1.98 7.33 1.51
C ALA A 42 1.99 6.30 0.35
N ILE A 43 1.03 6.42 -0.57
CA ILE A 43 0.96 5.60 -1.79
C ILE A 43 2.25 5.75 -2.61
N ASP A 44 2.66 7.00 -2.89
CA ASP A 44 3.82 7.28 -3.74
C ASP A 44 5.13 6.76 -3.12
N CYS A 45 5.31 6.98 -1.82
CA CYS A 45 6.46 6.50 -1.06
C CYS A 45 6.51 4.97 -1.03
N CYS A 46 5.40 4.31 -0.71
CA CYS A 46 5.30 2.86 -0.63
C CYS A 46 5.62 2.19 -1.97
N LEU A 47 5.04 2.68 -3.06
CA LEU A 47 5.30 2.17 -4.40
C LEU A 47 6.74 2.43 -4.85
N GLY A 48 7.34 3.57 -4.47
CA GLY A 48 8.75 3.84 -4.75
C GLY A 48 9.71 2.90 -4.02
N VAL A 49 9.38 2.49 -2.79
CA VAL A 49 10.12 1.44 -2.08
C VAL A 49 9.87 0.07 -2.72
N ALA A 50 8.64 -0.23 -3.10
CA ALA A 50 8.30 -1.48 -3.76
C ALA A 50 9.09 -1.72 -5.05
N ASP A 51 9.18 -0.72 -5.94
CA ASP A 51 9.96 -0.81 -7.18
C ASP A 51 11.46 -1.03 -6.92
N ARG A 52 12.01 -0.43 -5.86
CA ARG A 52 13.43 -0.55 -5.51
C ARG A 52 13.81 -1.91 -4.92
N PHE A 53 12.87 -2.57 -4.27
CA PHE A 53 13.10 -3.83 -3.56
C PHE A 53 12.42 -5.04 -4.23
N ASP A 54 11.69 -4.82 -5.32
CA ASP A 54 10.94 -5.84 -6.06
C ASP A 54 9.96 -6.62 -5.17
N VAL A 55 9.15 -5.88 -4.41
CA VAL A 55 8.10 -6.43 -3.53
C VAL A 55 6.72 -5.91 -3.95
N GLN A 56 5.67 -6.69 -3.69
CA GLN A 56 4.30 -6.28 -4.03
C GLN A 56 3.75 -5.25 -3.02
N VAL A 57 2.82 -4.40 -3.48
CA VAL A 57 2.01 -3.53 -2.62
C VAL A 57 0.55 -3.92 -2.70
N MET A 58 -0.07 -4.13 -1.54
CA MET A 58 -1.51 -4.32 -1.39
C MET A 58 -2.13 -3.03 -0.87
N ILE A 59 -3.33 -2.69 -1.34
CA ILE A 59 -3.98 -1.44 -0.94
C ILE A 59 -5.44 -1.64 -0.54
N HIS A 60 -5.81 -1.00 0.57
CA HIS A 60 -7.15 -0.66 0.99
C HIS A 60 -7.21 0.88 0.98
N THR A 61 -8.00 1.43 0.06
CA THR A 61 -8.01 2.85 -0.29
C THR A 61 -8.84 3.69 0.69
N ASP A 62 -8.77 5.01 0.57
CA ASP A 62 -9.41 5.99 1.46
C ASP A 62 -10.93 6.00 1.26
N THR A 63 -11.67 5.27 2.12
CA THR A 63 -13.13 5.16 2.01
C THR A 63 -13.82 6.51 2.20
N LEU A 64 -13.24 7.36 3.03
CA LEU A 64 -13.80 8.66 3.39
C LEU A 64 -13.63 9.70 2.28
N ASN A 65 -12.82 9.39 1.26
CA ASN A 65 -12.35 10.36 0.28
C ASN A 65 -11.68 11.58 0.97
N GLU A 66 -11.02 11.39 2.11
CA GLU A 66 -10.44 12.46 2.93
C GLU A 66 -9.32 13.18 2.17
N SER A 67 -8.50 12.41 1.47
CA SER A 67 -7.30 12.88 0.76
C SER A 67 -7.49 13.02 -0.76
N GLY A 68 -8.70 12.75 -1.25
CA GLY A 68 -9.08 12.77 -2.66
C GLY A 68 -10.10 11.68 -3.00
N PHE A 69 -10.65 11.72 -4.22
CA PHE A 69 -11.49 10.66 -4.74
C PHE A 69 -10.64 9.54 -5.37
N VAL A 70 -11.30 8.50 -5.91
CA VAL A 70 -10.62 7.35 -6.49
C VAL A 70 -9.66 7.72 -7.62
N GLU A 71 -9.94 8.78 -8.37
CA GLU A 71 -9.09 9.28 -9.45
C GLU A 71 -7.77 9.83 -8.92
N ASP A 72 -7.78 10.49 -7.75
CA ASP A 72 -6.58 11.01 -7.11
C ASP A 72 -5.68 9.88 -6.61
N THR A 73 -6.28 8.83 -6.05
CA THR A 73 -5.57 7.60 -5.67
C THR A 73 -4.97 6.89 -6.89
N ILE A 74 -5.73 6.76 -7.99
CA ILE A 74 -5.22 6.18 -9.24
C ILE A 74 -4.07 7.01 -9.81
N ALA A 75 -4.18 8.34 -9.76
CA ALA A 75 -3.10 9.23 -10.18
C ALA A 75 -1.84 9.04 -9.31
N ALA A 76 -1.98 8.82 -8.01
CA ALA A 76 -0.88 8.55 -7.10
C ALA A 76 -0.14 7.23 -7.42
N PHE A 77 -0.80 6.25 -8.07
CA PHE A 77 -0.14 5.03 -8.53
C PHE A 77 0.91 5.31 -9.60
N LYS A 78 0.75 6.36 -10.41
CA LYS A 78 1.66 6.72 -11.53
C LYS A 78 1.92 5.54 -12.49
N GLY A 79 0.91 4.69 -12.68
CA GLY A 79 0.98 3.51 -13.54
C GLY A 79 1.82 2.34 -13.00
N ARG A 80 2.28 2.39 -11.73
CA ARG A 80 3.01 1.30 -11.09
C ARG A 80 2.09 0.15 -10.70
N THR A 81 2.65 -1.05 -10.61
CA THR A 81 1.91 -2.26 -10.24
C THR A 81 1.43 -2.19 -8.79
N ILE A 82 0.16 -2.51 -8.56
CA ILE A 82 -0.45 -2.55 -7.22
C ILE A 82 -1.57 -3.59 -7.17
N HIS A 83 -1.78 -4.23 -6.02
CA HIS A 83 -2.87 -5.17 -5.78
C HIS A 83 -3.97 -4.51 -4.95
N ALA A 84 -5.09 -4.15 -5.58
CA ALA A 84 -6.29 -3.67 -4.88
C ALA A 84 -6.98 -4.82 -4.14
N TYR A 85 -7.08 -4.71 -2.81
CA TYR A 85 -7.89 -5.63 -2.02
C TYR A 85 -9.38 -5.26 -2.13
N HIS A 86 -10.24 -6.27 -1.99
CA HIS A 86 -11.71 -6.16 -1.94
C HIS A 86 -12.27 -5.06 -2.86
N THR A 87 -11.87 -5.09 -4.14
CA THR A 87 -12.12 -4.06 -5.15
C THR A 87 -13.58 -3.65 -5.31
N GLU A 88 -14.52 -4.50 -4.89
CA GLU A 88 -15.95 -4.18 -4.88
C GLU A 88 -16.31 -3.06 -3.90
N GLY A 89 -15.54 -2.88 -2.82
CA GLY A 89 -15.65 -1.75 -1.89
C GLY A 89 -16.33 -2.08 -0.55
N ALA A 90 -17.11 -3.16 -0.41
CA ALA A 90 -17.74 -3.49 0.88
C ALA A 90 -16.73 -3.76 2.01
N GLY A 91 -15.54 -4.26 1.67
CA GLY A 91 -14.43 -4.44 2.63
C GLY A 91 -13.66 -3.16 2.94
N GLY A 92 -13.96 -2.07 2.24
CA GLY A 92 -13.33 -0.75 2.33
C GLY A 92 -12.69 -0.28 1.03
N GLY A 93 -12.58 1.03 0.88
CA GLY A 93 -12.12 1.73 -0.31
C GLY A 93 -13.07 2.86 -0.71
N HIS A 94 -12.61 3.76 -1.57
CA HIS A 94 -13.37 4.93 -2.05
C HIS A 94 -14.87 4.63 -2.30
N ALA A 95 -15.74 5.41 -1.67
CA ALA A 95 -17.21 5.30 -1.73
C ALA A 95 -17.86 6.40 -2.58
#